data_AF-A0A839HC42-F1
#
_entry.id   AF-A0A839HC42-F1
#
_cell.length_a   1.000
_cell.length_b   1.000
_cell.length_c   1.000
_cell.angle_alpha   90.00
_cell.angle_beta   90.00
_cell.angle_gamma   90.00
#
_symmetry.space_group_name_H-M   'P 1'
#
loop_
_entity.id
_entity.type
_entity.pdbx_description
1 polymer ?
#
loop_
_entity_poly.entity_id
_entity_poly.type
_entity_poly.pdbx_seq_one_letter_code
_entity_poly.pdbx_strand_id
1 'polypeptide(L)'
;MRYLFSSLAITSVFLITIGSSSNTPAAPLRDPQMAPLLLTLVTTAKELDLYNSRCRKDGAGRYSDNLNKTLVSRYRMTILDVQDRYFPERDYRAAQAQLDQHFFNQLQALGGCAAAKQQGFFEQLRERFDQALAELLRLL
;
A
#
# COMPACT_ATOMS: atom_id res chain seq x y z
N MET A 1 -19.89 -67.38 -40.77
CA MET A 1 -18.91 -66.87 -39.80
C MET A 1 -19.42 -65.54 -39.26
N ARG A 2 -19.82 -65.51 -37.98
CA ARG A 2 -20.35 -64.34 -37.27
C ARG A 2 -19.18 -63.63 -36.59
N TYR A 3 -18.97 -62.34 -36.84
CA TYR A 3 -18.15 -61.50 -35.99
C TYR A 3 -19.01 -60.33 -35.50
N LEU A 4 -19.42 -60.43 -34.24
CA LEU A 4 -20.00 -59.36 -33.43
C LEU A 4 -18.83 -58.57 -32.85
N PHE A 5 -18.63 -57.32 -33.27
CA PHE A 5 -17.79 -56.37 -32.55
C PHE A 5 -18.71 -55.42 -31.79
N SER A 6 -18.69 -55.57 -30.48
CA SER A 6 -19.39 -54.75 -29.49
C SER A 6 -18.33 -54.04 -28.65
N SER A 7 -18.67 -52.83 -28.17
CA SER A 7 -18.06 -52.15 -27.02
C SER A 7 -16.70 -51.49 -27.31
N LEU A 8 -16.35 -50.29 -26.80
CA LEU A 8 -16.92 -49.41 -25.79
C LEU A 8 -16.29 -48.02 -26.03
N ALA A 9 -17.08 -46.94 -26.04
CA ALA A 9 -16.57 -45.57 -26.14
C ALA A 9 -16.03 -45.10 -24.77
N ILE A 10 -14.75 -44.74 -24.71
CA ILE A 10 -14.10 -44.21 -23.50
C ILE A 10 -14.27 -42.69 -23.50
N THR A 11 -15.32 -42.19 -22.85
CA THR A 11 -15.48 -40.78 -22.51
C THR A 11 -14.60 -40.46 -21.30
N SER A 12 -13.45 -39.83 -21.56
CA SER A 12 -12.58 -39.29 -20.49
C SER A 12 -13.18 -38.00 -19.96
N VAL A 13 -13.76 -38.04 -18.76
CA VAL A 13 -14.23 -36.87 -18.00
C VAL A 13 -13.01 -36.23 -17.34
N PHE A 14 -12.63 -35.04 -17.79
CA PHE A 14 -11.56 -34.23 -17.21
C PHE A 14 -12.12 -33.49 -15.99
N LEU A 15 -11.87 -34.00 -14.78
CA LEU A 15 -12.18 -33.29 -13.52
C LEU A 15 -11.18 -32.14 -13.33
N ILE A 16 -11.63 -30.91 -13.52
CA ILE A 16 -10.89 -29.70 -13.15
C ILE A 16 -11.05 -29.50 -11.64
N THR A 17 -10.03 -29.85 -10.87
CA THR A 17 -9.94 -29.49 -9.46
C THR A 17 -9.71 -27.98 -9.33
N ILE A 18 -10.73 -27.26 -8.88
CA ILE A 18 -10.64 -25.84 -8.54
C ILE A 18 -9.79 -25.74 -7.26
N GLY A 19 -8.54 -25.28 -7.40
CA GLY A 19 -7.70 -24.96 -6.25
C GLY A 19 -8.32 -23.80 -5.46
N SER A 20 -8.72 -24.08 -4.21
CA SER A 20 -9.17 -23.05 -3.28
C SER A 20 -7.96 -22.20 -2.85
N SER A 21 -7.90 -20.95 -3.31
CA SER A 21 -7.00 -19.94 -2.76
C SER A 21 -7.47 -19.60 -1.34
N SER A 22 -6.77 -20.11 -0.33
CA SER A 22 -6.96 -19.70 1.06
C SER A 22 -6.45 -18.27 1.22
N ASN A 23 -7.34 -17.28 1.10
CA ASN A 23 -7.09 -15.93 1.61
C ASN A 23 -6.96 -16.04 3.13
N THR A 24 -5.72 -16.17 3.62
CA THR A 24 -5.45 -16.12 5.05
C THR A 24 -5.72 -14.68 5.49
N PRO A 25 -6.71 -14.41 6.37
CA PRO A 25 -6.91 -13.07 6.88
C PRO A 25 -5.64 -12.67 7.62
N ALA A 26 -5.06 -11.54 7.22
CA ALA A 26 -3.90 -11.00 7.90
C ALA A 26 -4.24 -10.78 9.38
N ALA A 27 -3.31 -11.13 10.26
CA ALA A 27 -3.51 -11.09 11.70
C ALA A 27 -3.97 -9.68 12.15
N PRO A 28 -4.90 -9.58 13.12
CA PRO A 28 -5.28 -8.29 13.69
C PRO A 28 -4.05 -7.57 14.25
N LEU A 29 -4.04 -6.23 14.15
CA LEU A 29 -2.97 -5.44 14.76
C LEU A 29 -2.91 -5.74 16.25
N ARG A 30 -1.71 -5.97 16.75
CA ARG A 30 -1.49 -6.34 18.15
C ARG A 30 -1.70 -5.16 19.10
N ASP A 31 -1.50 -3.95 18.62
CA ASP A 31 -1.59 -2.71 19.38
C ASP A 31 -2.58 -1.72 18.72
N PRO A 32 -3.56 -1.17 19.46
CA PRO A 32 -4.50 -0.18 18.92
C PRO A 32 -3.83 1.12 18.41
N GLN A 33 -2.62 1.45 18.87
CA GLN A 33 -1.83 2.60 18.41
C GLN A 33 -1.18 2.36 17.04
N MET A 34 -1.14 1.12 16.56
CA MET A 34 -0.46 0.77 15.32
C MET A 34 -1.19 1.34 14.08
N ALA A 35 -2.52 1.35 14.08
CA ALA A 35 -3.32 1.86 12.95
C ALA A 35 -3.05 3.35 12.64
N PRO A 36 -3.11 4.30 13.59
CA PRO A 36 -2.82 5.71 13.31
C PRO A 36 -1.37 5.95 12.87
N LEU A 37 -0.41 5.16 13.36
CA LEU A 37 0.98 5.23 12.91
C LEU A 37 1.14 4.75 11.46
N LEU A 38 0.49 3.64 11.09
CA LEU A 38 0.48 3.13 9.72
C LEU A 38 -0.16 4.13 8.74
N LEU A 39 -1.29 4.74 9.13
CA LEU A 39 -1.92 5.83 8.35
C LEU A 39 -0.96 6.99 8.16
N THR A 40 -0.34 7.46 9.24
CA THR A 40 0.63 8.57 9.18
C THR A 40 1.80 8.25 8.25
N LEU A 41 2.34 7.04 8.35
CA LEU A 41 3.48 6.60 7.54
C LEU A 41 3.15 6.52 6.06
N VAL A 42 2.02 5.91 5.68
CA VAL A 42 1.62 5.80 4.28
C VAL A 42 1.34 7.18 3.69
N THR A 43 0.63 8.05 4.44
CA THR A 43 0.35 9.42 4.01
C THR A 43 1.64 10.21 3.81
N THR A 44 2.51 10.25 4.80
CA THR A 44 3.74 11.07 4.73
C THR A 44 4.77 10.51 3.74
N ALA A 45 4.88 9.19 3.59
CA ALA A 45 5.71 8.58 2.53
C ALA A 45 5.26 9.02 1.14
N LYS A 46 3.95 8.96 0.90
CA LYS A 46 3.35 9.39 -0.36
C LYS A 46 3.55 10.89 -0.60
N GLU A 47 3.34 11.72 0.41
CA GLU A 47 3.54 13.18 0.32
C GLU A 47 5.02 13.54 0.04
N LEU A 48 5.98 12.84 0.64
CA LEU A 48 7.41 13.01 0.37
C LEU A 48 7.77 12.64 -1.07
N ASP A 49 7.24 11.53 -1.58
CA ASP A 49 7.45 11.11 -2.96
C ASP A 49 6.81 12.09 -3.96
N LEU A 50 5.60 12.59 -3.66
CA LEU A 50 4.94 13.62 -4.47
C LEU A 50 5.72 14.95 -4.45
N TYR A 51 6.25 15.37 -3.30
CA TYR A 51 7.09 16.55 -3.20
C TYR A 51 8.36 16.40 -4.04
N ASN A 52 9.06 15.28 -3.92
CA ASN A 52 10.27 15.02 -4.70
C ASN A 52 9.98 15.05 -6.20
N SER A 53 8.91 14.39 -6.63
CA SER A 53 8.51 14.36 -8.03
C SER A 53 8.15 15.76 -8.54
N ARG A 54 7.29 16.48 -7.80
CA ARG A 54 6.74 17.77 -8.23
C ARG A 54 7.73 18.92 -8.13
N CYS A 55 8.43 19.03 -7.02
CA CYS A 55 9.25 20.19 -6.67
C CYS A 55 10.74 19.96 -6.93
N ARG A 56 11.20 18.71 -7.03
CA ARG A 56 12.62 18.36 -7.25
C ARG A 56 12.86 17.55 -8.53
N LYS A 57 11.82 17.22 -9.28
CA LYS A 57 11.88 16.38 -10.50
C LYS A 57 12.49 14.99 -10.25
N ASP A 58 12.32 14.47 -9.03
CA ASP A 58 12.77 13.12 -8.64
C ASP A 58 11.54 12.22 -8.41
N GLY A 59 11.23 11.39 -9.40
CA GLY A 59 10.08 10.48 -9.40
C GLY A 59 10.37 9.07 -8.88
N ALA A 60 11.48 8.85 -8.16
CA ALA A 60 11.92 7.50 -7.80
C ALA A 60 11.03 6.77 -6.77
N GLY A 61 10.11 7.45 -6.06
CA GLY A 61 9.17 6.80 -5.13
C GLY A 61 9.83 6.13 -3.90
N ARG A 62 11.01 6.62 -3.49
CA ARG A 62 11.88 5.92 -2.53
C ARG A 62 11.24 5.76 -1.15
N TYR A 63 10.41 6.70 -0.71
CA TYR A 63 9.82 6.62 0.63
C TYR A 63 8.76 5.52 0.69
N SER A 64 7.85 5.48 -0.28
CA SER A 64 6.84 4.44 -0.38
C SER A 64 7.48 3.05 -0.55
N ASP A 65 8.50 2.94 -1.41
CA ASP A 65 9.19 1.67 -1.62
C ASP A 65 9.89 1.14 -0.35
N ASN A 66 10.59 2.02 0.37
CA ASN A 66 11.31 1.65 1.58
C ASN A 66 10.35 1.35 2.74
N LEU A 67 9.25 2.10 2.86
CA LEU A 67 8.20 1.80 3.81
C LEU A 67 7.58 0.43 3.49
N ASN A 68 7.24 0.15 2.24
CA ASN A 68 6.66 -1.14 1.85
C ASN A 68 7.59 -2.32 2.18
N LYS A 69 8.89 -2.19 1.94
CA LYS A 69 9.89 -3.20 2.36
C LYS A 69 9.89 -3.42 3.87
N THR A 70 9.77 -2.35 4.64
CA THR A 70 9.70 -2.41 6.11
C THR A 70 8.42 -3.12 6.56
N LEU A 71 7.27 -2.74 6.01
CA LEU A 71 5.98 -3.34 6.32
C LEU A 71 5.94 -4.84 5.99
N VAL A 72 6.45 -5.22 4.81
CA VAL A 72 6.48 -6.63 4.39
C VAL A 72 7.37 -7.45 5.31
N SER A 73 8.57 -6.95 5.64
CA SER A 73 9.55 -7.70 6.41
C SER A 73 9.23 -7.81 7.91
N ARG A 74 8.59 -6.79 8.50
CA ARG A 74 8.34 -6.71 9.95
C ARG A 74 6.90 -7.02 10.34
N TYR A 75 5.94 -6.63 9.50
CA TYR A 75 4.51 -6.69 9.82
C TYR A 75 3.73 -7.62 8.89
N ARG A 76 4.39 -8.22 7.89
CA ARG A 76 3.77 -9.12 6.90
C ARG A 76 2.56 -8.48 6.20
N MET A 77 2.66 -7.18 5.91
CA MET A 77 1.65 -6.42 5.17
C MET A 77 2.31 -5.44 4.21
N THR A 78 1.56 -4.96 3.23
CA THR A 78 1.99 -3.97 2.25
C THR A 78 1.38 -2.61 2.53
N ILE A 79 1.83 -1.57 1.82
CA ILE A 79 1.14 -0.28 1.82
C ILE A 79 -0.31 -0.41 1.32
N LEU A 80 -0.55 -1.27 0.32
CA LEU A 80 -1.90 -1.49 -0.21
C LEU A 80 -2.82 -2.10 0.86
N ASP A 81 -2.31 -3.07 1.63
CA ASP A 81 -3.03 -3.63 2.78
C ASP A 81 -3.41 -2.55 3.80
N VAL A 82 -2.51 -1.60 4.07
CA VAL A 82 -2.78 -0.49 4.98
C VAL A 82 -3.89 0.41 4.42
N GLN A 83 -3.84 0.72 3.13
CA GLN A 83 -4.83 1.53 2.44
C GLN A 83 -6.21 0.85 2.41
N ASP A 84 -6.28 -0.44 2.09
CA ASP A 84 -7.57 -1.16 2.05
C ASP A 84 -8.19 -1.33 3.44
N ARG A 85 -7.38 -1.43 4.51
CA ARG A 85 -7.89 -1.74 5.85
C ARG A 85 -8.14 -0.54 6.74
N TYR A 86 -7.25 0.46 6.71
CA TYR A 86 -7.23 1.53 7.72
C TYR A 86 -7.64 2.89 7.18
N PHE A 87 -7.53 3.12 5.87
CA PHE A 87 -8.04 4.36 5.28
C PHE A 87 -9.57 4.35 5.24
N PRO A 88 -10.23 5.52 5.36
CA PRO A 88 -11.68 5.62 5.38
C PRO A 88 -12.32 5.14 4.06
N GLU A 89 -11.60 5.25 2.94
CA GLU A 89 -12.07 4.80 1.63
C GLU A 89 -12.19 3.27 1.53
N ARG A 90 -11.36 2.53 2.30
CA ARG A 90 -11.26 1.05 2.26
C ARG A 90 -11.03 0.46 0.86
N ASP A 91 -10.48 1.27 -0.03
CA ASP A 91 -10.09 0.94 -1.39
C ASP A 91 -8.81 1.73 -1.70
N TYR A 92 -7.73 1.02 -2.01
CA TYR A 92 -6.43 1.64 -2.20
C TYR A 92 -6.40 2.64 -3.35
N ARG A 93 -7.22 2.47 -4.40
CA ARG A 93 -7.23 3.40 -5.54
C ARG A 93 -7.85 4.73 -5.13
N ALA A 94 -8.97 4.68 -4.40
CA ALA A 94 -9.62 5.84 -3.82
C ALA A 94 -8.71 6.52 -2.79
N ALA A 95 -8.05 5.77 -1.91
CA ALA A 95 -7.10 6.31 -0.95
C ALA A 95 -5.91 7.03 -1.64
N GLN A 96 -5.34 6.45 -2.70
CA GLN A 96 -4.27 7.08 -3.48
C GLN A 96 -4.73 8.39 -4.14
N ALA A 97 -5.94 8.39 -4.74
CA ALA A 97 -6.51 9.59 -5.36
C ALA A 97 -6.74 10.70 -4.32
N GLN A 98 -7.22 10.33 -3.13
CA GLN A 98 -7.35 11.28 -2.02
C GLN A 98 -5.99 11.85 -1.67
N LEU A 99 -4.98 11.02 -1.40
CA LEU A 99 -3.66 11.45 -0.96
C LEU A 99 -3.02 12.42 -1.96
N ASP A 100 -3.14 12.14 -3.25
CA ASP A 100 -2.69 13.05 -4.32
C ASP A 100 -3.41 14.41 -4.21
N GLN A 101 -4.74 14.41 -4.12
CA GLN A 101 -5.54 15.62 -3.97
C GLN A 101 -5.18 16.42 -2.72
N HIS A 102 -5.03 15.74 -1.57
CA HIS A 102 -4.66 16.35 -0.29
C HIS A 102 -3.29 17.03 -0.37
N PHE A 103 -2.30 16.36 -0.95
CA PHE A 103 -0.97 16.94 -1.16
C PHE A 103 -1.02 18.18 -2.05
N PHE A 104 -1.73 18.13 -3.19
CA PHE A 104 -1.80 19.27 -4.10
C PHE A 104 -2.54 20.47 -3.49
N ASN A 105 -3.60 20.22 -2.70
CA ASN A 105 -4.30 21.27 -1.96
C ASN A 105 -3.37 21.94 -0.93
N GLN A 106 -2.60 21.16 -0.17
CA GLN A 106 -1.61 21.72 0.76
C GLN A 106 -0.53 22.51 0.03
N LEU A 107 0.00 21.96 -1.07
CA LEU A 107 1.03 22.63 -1.85
C LEU A 107 0.52 23.97 -2.44
N GLN A 108 -0.74 24.00 -2.89
CA GLN A 108 -1.38 25.22 -3.36
C GLN A 108 -1.56 26.23 -2.22
N ALA A 109 -2.05 25.79 -1.06
CA ALA A 109 -2.24 26.64 0.12
C ALA A 109 -0.92 27.26 0.61
N LEU A 110 0.19 26.52 0.47
CA LEU A 110 1.52 27.01 0.80
C LEU A 110 2.08 28.03 -0.20
N GLY A 111 1.46 28.22 -1.38
CA GLY A 111 1.98 29.09 -2.45
C GLY A 111 2.88 28.38 -3.46
N GLY A 112 2.76 27.05 -3.58
CA GLY A 112 3.53 26.24 -4.53
C GLY A 112 4.93 25.85 -4.03
N CYS A 113 5.71 25.21 -4.91
CA CYS A 113 7.00 24.61 -4.54
C CYS A 113 8.02 25.60 -3.96
N ALA A 114 8.07 26.83 -4.47
CA ALA A 114 9.02 27.83 -4.00
C ALA A 114 8.74 28.21 -2.54
N ALA A 115 7.48 28.53 -2.23
CA ALA A 115 7.07 28.89 -0.89
C ALA A 115 7.10 27.69 0.07
N ALA A 116 6.70 26.49 -0.39
CA ALA A 116 6.84 25.26 0.39
C ALA A 116 8.30 24.96 0.78
N LYS A 117 9.26 25.21 -0.13
CA LYS A 117 10.69 25.09 0.18
C LYS A 117 11.14 26.12 1.21
N GLN A 118 10.74 27.38 1.05
CA GLN A 118 11.10 28.46 2.01
C GLN A 118 10.56 28.19 3.42
N GLN A 119 9.40 27.54 3.51
CA GLN A 119 8.74 27.20 4.77
C GLN A 119 9.22 25.88 5.38
N GLY A 120 10.19 25.19 4.76
CA GLY A 120 10.71 23.91 5.27
C GLY A 120 9.69 22.77 5.24
N PHE A 121 8.75 22.79 4.29
CA PHE A 121 7.66 21.82 4.22
C PHE A 121 8.18 20.38 4.05
N PHE A 122 9.25 20.18 3.28
CA PHE A 122 9.85 18.85 3.10
C PHE A 122 10.39 18.30 4.42
N GLU A 123 11.07 19.13 5.20
CA GLU A 123 11.62 18.78 6.51
C GLU A 123 10.52 18.42 7.50
N GLN A 124 9.40 19.16 7.50
CA GLN A 124 8.23 18.86 8.32
C GLN A 124 7.60 17.50 7.95
N LEU A 125 7.43 17.21 6.66
CA LEU A 125 6.93 15.92 6.20
C LEU A 125 7.86 14.78 6.62
N ARG A 126 9.17 14.98 6.46
CA ARG A 126 10.19 14.02 6.83
C ARG A 126 10.21 13.75 8.33
N GLU A 127 10.15 14.80 9.14
CA GLU A 127 10.13 14.67 10.60
C GLU A 127 8.91 13.85 11.06
N ARG A 128 7.73 14.15 10.51
CA ARG A 128 6.51 13.38 10.81
C ARG A 128 6.65 11.90 10.41
N PHE A 129 7.25 11.63 9.24
CA PHE A 129 7.52 10.26 8.80
C PHE A 129 8.49 9.53 9.74
N ASP A 130 9.63 10.15 10.04
CA ASP A 130 10.70 9.57 10.86
C ASP A 130 10.20 9.31 12.30
N GLN A 131 9.42 10.22 12.88
CA GLN A 131 8.80 10.05 14.20
C GLN A 131 7.79 8.89 14.22
N ALA A 132 6.88 8.83 13.24
CA ALA A 132 5.90 7.76 13.15
C ALA A 132 6.56 6.40 12.92
N LEU A 133 7.64 6.35 12.15
CA LEU A 133 8.37 5.11 11.87
C LEU A 133 9.08 4.62 13.13
N ALA A 134 9.77 5.53 13.82
CA ALA A 134 10.45 5.20 15.08
C ALA A 134 9.45 4.67 16.11
N GLU A 135 8.28 5.28 16.22
CA GLU A 135 7.25 4.82 17.16
C GLU A 135 6.66 3.47 16.75
N LEU A 136 6.32 3.29 15.48
CA LEU A 136 5.83 2.01 14.98
C LEU A 136 6.81 0.87 15.30
N LEU A 137 8.11 1.10 15.07
CA LEU A 137 9.16 0.10 15.32
C LEU A 137 9.39 -0.21 16.81
N ARG A 138 8.93 0.64 17.73
CA ARG A 138 8.95 0.35 19.18
C ARG A 138 7.84 -0.60 19.64
N LEU A 139 6.78 -0.75 18.83
CA LEU A 139 5.65 -1.61 19.15
C LEU A 139 5.88 -3.10 18.77
N LEU A 140 7.08 -3.44 18.30
CA LEU A 140 7.52 -4.80 17.98
C LEU A 140 8.23 -5.46 19.16
#